data_AF-A0A7X9DJT5-F1
#
_entry.id   AF-A0A7X9DJT5-F1
#
_cell.length_a   1.000
_cell.length_b   1.000
_cell.length_c   1.000
_cell.angle_alpha   90.00
_cell.angle_beta   90.00
_cell.angle_gamma   90.00
#
_symmetry.space_group_name_H-M   'P 1'
#
loop_
_entity.id
_entity.type
_entity.pdbx_description
1 polymer ?
#
loop_
_entity_poly.entity_id
_entity_poly.type
_entity_poly.pdbx_seq_one_letter_code
_entity_poly.pdbx_strand_id
1 'polypeptide(L)'
;MRFINNCSSGVYSITNIKNNKVYIGSSKAIGVRLGNHFELLIKNRHHCKRLQEDFNQHGIGSFRINVMETGCFNSPDSLHRVEQEWINKFRDEGFILYNSNNAHGKIAEKTDESKFVQYINTKWLVPPDTPKEEFDKYKIWREEDKSEIVQMCIKCKMLAVPDRLVTFSRVIKLLEGCLGYVIDSGRIVRCNQRYTYKLVVSYEEENNTYSGVIAGENDFINAEIPQQYANT
;
A
#
# COMPACT_ATOMS: atom_id res chain seq x y z
N MET A 1 -23.18 36.64 7.45
CA MET A 1 -23.44 35.20 7.68
C MET A 1 -22.44 34.40 6.86
N ARG A 2 -21.48 33.71 7.49
CA ARG A 2 -20.60 32.76 6.78
C ARG A 2 -21.31 31.41 6.80
N PHE A 3 -21.56 30.84 5.62
CA PHE A 3 -22.04 29.47 5.48
C PHE A 3 -20.94 28.53 5.99
N ILE A 4 -21.06 28.08 7.24
CA ILE A 4 -20.20 27.02 7.77
C ILE A 4 -20.71 25.73 7.13
N ASN A 5 -19.90 25.14 6.25
CA ASN A 5 -20.17 23.83 5.69
C ASN A 5 -20.39 22.84 6.84
N ASN A 6 -21.63 22.38 6.95
CA ASN A 6 -22.17 21.55 8.03
C ASN A 6 -21.72 20.08 7.92
N CYS A 7 -20.52 19.80 7.40
CA CYS A 7 -20.03 18.44 7.24
C CYS A 7 -19.60 17.90 8.62
N SER A 8 -20.50 17.14 9.26
CA SER A 8 -20.31 16.45 10.54
C SER A 8 -19.44 15.20 10.44
N SER A 9 -18.90 14.92 9.25
CA SER A 9 -18.02 13.81 8.95
C SER A 9 -16.54 14.19 9.00
N GLY A 10 -15.70 13.26 9.45
CA GLY A 10 -14.26 13.43 9.49
C GLY A 10 -13.57 12.63 10.59
N VAL A 11 -12.42 13.12 11.04
CA VAL A 11 -11.52 12.45 11.99
C VAL A 11 -11.40 13.24 13.27
N TYR A 12 -11.42 12.54 14.41
CA TYR A 12 -11.32 13.11 15.74
C TYR A 12 -10.33 12.32 16.60
N SER A 13 -9.92 12.92 17.71
CA SER A 13 -9.15 12.26 18.75
C SER A 13 -9.83 12.32 20.12
N ILE A 14 -9.57 11.32 20.96
CA ILE A 14 -9.89 11.30 22.39
C ILE A 14 -8.56 11.12 23.13
N THR A 15 -8.08 12.19 23.75
CA THR A 15 -6.77 12.25 24.41
C THR A 15 -6.93 12.18 25.92
N ASN A 16 -6.24 11.26 26.58
CA ASN A 16 -6.12 11.28 28.03
C ASN A 16 -5.05 12.27 28.46
N ILE A 17 -5.45 13.35 29.15
CA ILE A 17 -4.54 14.43 29.53
C ILE A 17 -3.62 14.06 30.72
N LYS A 18 -3.84 12.92 31.37
CA LYS A 18 -3.00 12.44 32.49
C LYS A 18 -1.78 11.65 32.01
N ASN A 19 -1.87 10.98 30.87
CA ASN A 19 -0.80 10.13 30.34
C ASN A 19 -0.49 10.33 28.85
N ASN A 20 -1.14 11.31 28.22
CA ASN A 20 -0.97 11.70 26.82
C ASN A 20 -1.27 10.60 25.79
N LYS A 21 -1.92 9.51 26.17
CA LYS A 21 -2.36 8.50 25.20
C LYS A 21 -3.54 9.02 24.40
N VAL A 22 -3.62 8.62 23.13
CA VAL A 22 -4.61 9.15 22.17
C VAL A 22 -5.38 8.03 21.49
N TYR A 23 -6.70 8.16 21.40
CA TYR A 23 -7.54 7.33 20.53
C TYR A 23 -7.88 8.18 19.31
N ILE A 24 -7.71 7.66 18.10
CA ILE A 24 -8.09 8.30 16.84
C ILE A 24 -9.29 7.54 16.27
N GLY A 25 -10.28 8.26 15.75
CA GLY A 25 -11.42 7.64 15.09
C GLY A 25 -11.96 8.50 13.97
N SER A 26 -12.62 7.86 13.01
CA SER A 26 -13.35 8.55 11.95
C SER A 26 -14.84 8.26 12.01
N SER A 27 -15.65 9.16 11.44
CA SER A 27 -17.09 8.93 11.30
C SER A 27 -17.72 9.80 10.24
N LYS A 28 -18.85 9.35 9.68
CA LYS A 28 -19.76 10.19 8.92
C LYS A 28 -20.54 11.18 9.80
N ALA A 29 -20.61 10.94 11.11
CA ALA A 29 -21.26 11.78 12.09
C ALA A 29 -20.48 11.74 13.41
N ILE A 30 -19.44 12.58 13.51
CA ILE A 30 -18.49 12.62 14.63
C ILE A 30 -19.22 12.74 15.98
N GLY A 31 -20.19 13.66 16.08
CA GLY A 31 -20.94 13.88 17.33
C GLY A 31 -21.69 12.63 17.81
N VAL A 32 -22.38 11.93 16.90
CA VAL A 32 -23.09 10.68 17.23
C VAL A 32 -22.11 9.60 17.65
N ARG A 33 -21.00 9.45 16.92
CA ARG A 33 -19.99 8.45 17.22
C ARG A 33 -19.33 8.69 18.58
N LEU A 34 -18.99 9.93 18.89
CA LEU A 34 -18.45 10.32 20.20
C LEU A 34 -19.43 10.03 21.33
N GLY A 35 -20.71 10.37 21.17
CA GLY A 35 -21.75 10.03 22.15
C GLY A 35 -21.78 8.54 22.46
N ASN A 36 -21.78 7.69 21.42
CA ASN A 36 -21.74 6.24 21.56
C ASN A 36 -20.46 5.76 22.26
N HIS A 37 -19.30 6.36 21.96
CA HIS A 37 -18.04 6.04 22.64
C HIS A 37 -18.14 6.27 24.15
N PHE A 38 -18.57 7.46 24.58
CA PHE A 38 -18.69 7.78 26.00
C PHE A 38 -19.77 6.97 26.70
N GLU A 39 -20.91 6.70 26.04
CA GLU A 39 -21.93 5.81 26.58
C GLU A 39 -21.37 4.40 26.86
N LEU A 40 -20.63 3.83 25.91
CA LEU A 40 -20.00 2.53 26.07
C LEU A 40 -18.92 2.54 27.16
N LEU A 41 -18.13 3.61 27.26
CA LEU A 41 -17.12 3.77 28.31
C LEU A 41 -17.76 3.83 29.70
N ILE A 42 -18.82 4.62 29.87
CA ILE A 42 -19.59 4.70 31.13
C ILE A 42 -20.19 3.36 31.50
N LYS A 43 -20.68 2.60 30.51
CA LYS A 43 -21.26 1.26 30.72
C LYS A 43 -20.20 0.14 30.85
N ASN A 44 -18.92 0.47 30.80
CA ASN A 44 -17.79 -0.48 30.83
C ASN A 44 -17.85 -1.55 29.71
N ARG A 45 -18.26 -1.15 28.51
CA ARG A 45 -18.47 -2.01 27.33
C ARG A 45 -17.76 -1.53 26.08
N HIS A 46 -16.80 -0.62 26.22
CA HIS A 46 -16.08 -0.06 25.08
C HIS A 46 -15.17 -1.11 24.42
N HIS A 47 -15.11 -1.14 23.08
CA HIS A 47 -14.34 -2.13 22.32
C HIS A 47 -12.83 -2.00 22.51
N CYS A 48 -12.32 -0.79 22.69
CA CYS A 48 -10.93 -0.56 23.05
C CYS A 48 -10.76 -0.73 24.57
N LYS A 49 -10.28 -1.91 24.99
CA LYS A 49 -10.03 -2.24 26.40
C LYS A 49 -9.04 -1.30 27.07
N ARG A 50 -7.97 -0.91 26.37
CA ARG A 50 -6.95 0.02 26.91
C ARG A 50 -7.53 1.40 27.22
N LEU A 51 -8.41 1.90 26.34
CA LEU A 51 -9.13 3.15 26.59
C LEU A 51 -10.12 3.00 27.74
N GLN A 52 -10.83 1.86 27.80
CA GLN A 52 -11.76 1.55 28.87
C GLN A 52 -11.09 1.51 30.26
N GLU A 53 -9.95 0.83 30.36
CA GLU A 53 -9.16 0.71 31.59
C GLU A 53 -8.72 2.09 32.09
N ASP A 54 -8.09 2.89 31.22
CA ASP A 54 -7.67 4.25 31.55
C ASP A 54 -8.88 5.16 31.88
N PHE A 55 -10.03 4.95 31.22
CA PHE A 55 -11.25 5.69 31.53
C PHE A 55 -11.79 5.36 32.92
N ASN A 56 -11.79 4.08 33.29
CA ASN A 56 -12.17 3.63 34.63
C ASN A 56 -11.21 4.18 35.70
N GLN A 57 -9.93 4.30 35.38
CA GLN A 57 -8.91 4.80 36.29
C GLN A 57 -8.95 6.32 36.49
N HIS A 58 -9.14 7.09 35.41
CA HIS A 58 -8.95 8.55 35.44
C HIS A 58 -10.24 9.36 35.34
N GLY A 59 -11.36 8.71 34.99
CA GLY A 59 -12.67 9.33 34.84
C GLY A 59 -12.79 10.26 33.62
N ILE A 60 -14.03 10.62 33.29
CA ILE A 60 -14.36 11.39 32.09
C ILE A 60 -13.67 12.76 32.02
N GLY A 61 -13.46 13.44 33.16
CA GLY A 61 -12.81 14.75 33.22
C GLY A 61 -11.33 14.74 32.81
N SER A 62 -10.73 13.55 32.67
CA SER A 62 -9.35 13.38 32.20
C SER A 62 -9.23 13.18 30.70
N PHE A 63 -10.33 13.25 29.94
CA PHE A 63 -10.32 13.05 28.49
C PHE A 63 -10.72 14.32 27.73
N ARG A 64 -9.90 14.70 26.74
CA ARG A 64 -10.14 15.82 25.84
C ARG A 64 -10.45 15.30 24.44
N ILE A 65 -11.50 15.84 23.83
CA ILE A 65 -11.87 15.54 22.45
C ILE A 65 -11.36 16.66 21.56
N ASN A 66 -10.71 16.31 20.44
CA ASN A 66 -10.37 17.26 19.39
C ASN A 66 -10.91 16.75 18.05
N VAL A 67 -11.48 17.64 17.24
CA VAL A 67 -11.78 17.34 15.83
C VAL A 67 -10.54 17.73 15.02
N MET A 68 -9.92 16.76 14.35
CA MET A 68 -8.66 16.96 13.63
C MET A 68 -8.92 17.35 12.18
N GLU A 69 -9.93 16.75 11.57
CA GLU A 69 -10.28 16.99 10.17
C GLU A 69 -11.77 16.86 9.97
N THR A 70 -12.35 17.78 9.21
CA THR A 70 -13.75 17.73 8.77
C THR A 70 -13.81 17.86 7.26
N GLY A 71 -14.66 17.07 6.62
CA GLY A 71 -14.78 17.06 5.17
C GLY A 71 -16.01 16.28 4.77
N CYS A 72 -16.38 16.36 3.49
CA CYS A 72 -17.53 15.62 2.98
C CYS A 72 -17.03 14.30 2.39
N PHE A 73 -17.00 13.27 3.25
CA PHE A 73 -16.48 11.95 2.91
C PHE A 73 -17.58 11.05 2.34
N ASN A 74 -17.53 10.83 1.04
CA ASN A 74 -18.60 10.15 0.30
C ASN A 74 -18.55 8.62 0.43
N SER A 75 -17.43 8.03 0.87
CA SER A 75 -17.28 6.58 1.08
C SER A 75 -16.66 6.25 2.44
N PRO A 76 -17.00 5.09 3.05
CA PRO A 76 -16.31 4.58 4.24
C PRO A 76 -14.79 4.44 4.03
N ASP A 77 -14.36 4.03 2.83
CA ASP A 77 -12.93 3.86 2.51
C ASP A 77 -12.17 5.18 2.59
N SER A 78 -12.78 6.29 2.19
CA SER A 78 -12.15 7.61 2.28
C SER A 78 -11.94 8.07 3.74
N LEU A 79 -12.91 7.82 4.62
CA LEU A 79 -12.77 8.09 6.06
C LEU A 79 -11.69 7.22 6.68
N HIS A 80 -11.68 5.94 6.33
CA HIS A 80 -10.73 4.99 6.87
C HIS A 80 -9.29 5.32 6.45
N ARG A 81 -9.07 5.72 5.20
CA ARG A 81 -7.76 6.15 4.72
C ARG A 81 -7.23 7.35 5.51
N VAL A 82 -8.05 8.39 5.67
CA VAL A 82 -7.65 9.60 6.41
C VAL A 82 -7.45 9.30 7.90
N GLU A 83 -8.27 8.43 8.51
CA GLU A 83 -8.04 7.94 9.87
C GLU A 83 -6.66 7.28 10.01
N GLN A 84 -6.29 6.44 9.05
CA GLN A 84 -5.02 5.72 9.07
C GLN A 84 -3.82 6.66 8.84
N GLU A 85 -3.96 7.68 7.99
CA GLU A 85 -2.96 8.74 7.82
C GLU A 85 -2.70 9.48 9.14
N TRP A 86 -3.77 9.86 9.86
CA TRP A 86 -3.64 10.49 11.19
C TRP A 86 -3.03 9.55 12.23
N ILE A 87 -3.40 8.27 12.23
CA ILE A 87 -2.78 7.25 13.10
C ILE A 87 -1.28 7.13 12.85
N ASN A 88 -0.87 7.06 11.59
CA ASN A 88 0.53 6.95 11.21
C ASN A 88 1.30 8.22 11.62
N LYS A 89 0.77 9.39 11.30
CA LYS A 89 1.35 10.67 11.70
C LYS A 89 1.58 10.77 13.21
N PHE A 90 0.59 10.41 14.03
CA PHE A 90 0.74 10.45 15.48
C PHE A 90 1.78 9.44 15.99
N ARG A 91 1.90 8.26 15.35
CA ARG A 91 2.95 7.29 15.68
C ARG A 91 4.33 7.83 15.35
N ASP A 92 4.49 8.44 14.18
CA ASP A 92 5.75 9.03 13.73
C ASP A 92 6.18 10.21 14.62
N GLU A 93 5.21 10.98 15.12
CA GLU A 93 5.42 12.04 16.11
C GLU A 93 5.66 11.49 17.54
N GLY A 94 5.63 10.17 17.74
CA GLY A 94 5.96 9.51 19.02
C GLY A 94 4.81 9.36 20.01
N PHE A 95 3.57 9.58 19.61
CA PHE A 95 2.41 9.41 20.49
C PHE A 95 2.08 7.93 20.74
N ILE A 96 1.65 7.62 21.97
CA ILE A 96 1.14 6.30 22.33
C ILE A 96 -0.37 6.25 22.04
N LEU A 97 -0.79 5.34 21.16
CA LEU A 97 -2.20 5.22 20.77
C LEU A 97 -2.97 4.13 21.52
N TYR A 98 -4.23 4.43 21.85
CA TYR A 98 -5.21 3.47 22.39
C TYR A 98 -5.71 2.50 21.34
N ASN A 99 -5.82 2.93 20.08
CA ASN A 99 -6.27 2.11 18.96
C ASN A 99 -5.56 0.75 19.02
N SER A 100 -6.33 -0.29 19.36
CA SER A 100 -5.85 -1.67 19.28
C SER A 100 -5.39 -1.86 17.83
N ASN A 101 -4.21 -2.43 17.61
CA ASN A 101 -3.84 -2.90 16.28
C ASN A 101 -4.86 -3.96 15.87
N ASN A 102 -6.00 -3.60 15.28
CA ASN A 102 -6.92 -4.54 14.65
C ASN A 102 -7.90 -3.80 13.72
N ALA A 103 -7.84 -4.20 12.43
CA ALA A 103 -8.68 -3.83 11.29
C ALA A 103 -8.60 -2.34 10.87
N HIS A 104 -7.60 -1.85 10.14
CA HIS A 104 -7.06 -2.33 8.87
C HIS A 104 -5.57 -1.94 8.73
N GLY A 105 -4.90 -1.75 9.86
CA GLY A 105 -3.46 -1.77 9.91
C GLY A 105 -2.95 -3.21 9.74
N LYS A 106 -3.00 -3.76 8.51
CA LYS A 106 -1.72 -4.28 8.05
C LYS A 106 -0.83 -3.04 8.17
N ILE A 107 0.16 -3.06 9.07
CA ILE A 107 1.41 -2.35 8.76
C ILE A 107 1.58 -2.65 7.27
N ALA A 108 1.50 -1.64 6.39
CA ALA A 108 1.87 -1.88 5.00
C ALA A 108 3.28 -2.44 5.15
N GLU A 109 3.40 -3.77 5.09
CA GLU A 109 4.65 -4.43 5.37
C GLU A 109 5.53 -3.82 4.31
N LYS A 110 6.49 -3.01 4.78
CA LYS A 110 7.19 -2.08 3.92
C LYS A 110 7.70 -2.89 2.74
N THR A 111 7.34 -2.45 1.53
CA THR A 111 7.72 -3.18 0.33
C THR A 111 9.24 -3.23 0.29
N ASP A 112 9.78 -4.42 0.05
CA ASP A 112 11.22 -4.61 -0.03
C ASP A 112 11.66 -4.42 -1.48
N GLU A 113 11.42 -3.20 -1.98
CA GLU A 113 11.66 -2.83 -3.38
C GLU A 113 13.13 -3.01 -3.74
N SER A 114 14.05 -2.51 -2.90
CA SER A 114 15.49 -2.61 -3.15
C SER A 114 15.94 -4.06 -3.33
N LYS A 115 15.38 -4.98 -2.54
CA LYS A 115 15.67 -6.41 -2.68
C LYS A 115 15.06 -7.01 -3.95
N PHE A 116 13.84 -6.60 -4.31
CA PHE A 116 13.20 -7.08 -5.53
C PHE A 116 13.97 -6.63 -6.77
N VAL A 117 14.34 -5.34 -6.84
CA VAL A 117 15.16 -4.75 -7.90
C VAL A 117 16.53 -5.42 -7.96
N GLN A 118 17.21 -5.60 -6.82
CA GLN A 118 18.49 -6.31 -6.76
C GLN A 118 18.37 -7.75 -7.30
N TYR A 119 17.30 -8.46 -6.95
CA TYR A 119 17.04 -9.80 -7.46
C TYR A 119 16.85 -9.83 -8.97
N ILE A 120 16.03 -8.93 -9.52
CA ILE A 120 15.80 -8.83 -10.98
C ILE A 120 17.12 -8.49 -11.69
N ASN A 121 17.86 -7.50 -11.20
CA ASN A 121 19.10 -7.03 -11.82
C ASN A 121 20.20 -8.09 -11.81
N THR A 122 20.29 -8.89 -10.74
CA THR A 122 21.33 -9.91 -10.62
C THR A 122 21.04 -11.17 -11.42
N LYS A 123 19.76 -11.51 -11.64
CA LYS A 123 19.37 -12.81 -12.21
C LYS A 123 18.74 -12.74 -13.60
N TRP A 124 17.99 -11.68 -13.90
CA TRP A 124 17.12 -11.63 -15.09
C TRP A 124 17.45 -10.48 -16.04
N LEU A 125 18.08 -9.41 -15.55
CA LEU A 125 18.58 -8.32 -16.39
C LEU A 125 19.76 -8.80 -17.23
N VAL A 126 19.66 -8.59 -18.55
CA VAL A 126 20.76 -8.85 -19.48
C VAL A 126 21.85 -7.80 -19.26
N PRO A 127 23.10 -8.19 -18.98
CA PRO A 127 24.19 -7.22 -18.85
C PRO A 127 24.38 -6.42 -20.14
N PRO A 128 24.81 -5.15 -20.05
CA PRO A 128 25.23 -4.38 -21.20
C PRO A 128 26.26 -5.16 -22.03
N ASP A 129 26.21 -5.02 -23.36
CA ASP A 129 27.15 -5.64 -24.30
C ASP A 129 27.13 -7.18 -24.37
N THR A 130 26.13 -7.83 -23.77
CA THR A 130 25.96 -9.29 -23.90
C THR A 130 25.71 -9.67 -25.37
N PRO A 131 26.44 -10.64 -25.94
CA PRO A 131 26.19 -11.13 -27.30
C PRO A 131 24.80 -11.76 -27.42
N LYS A 132 24.13 -11.60 -28.57
CA LYS A 132 22.75 -12.09 -28.79
C LYS A 132 22.62 -13.59 -28.62
N GLU A 133 23.68 -14.34 -28.87
CA GLU A 133 23.73 -15.80 -28.71
C GLU A 133 23.56 -16.22 -27.24
N GLU A 134 23.93 -15.34 -26.30
CA GLU A 134 23.84 -15.61 -24.86
C GLU A 134 22.50 -15.22 -24.24
N PHE A 135 21.62 -14.52 -24.99
CA PHE A 135 20.32 -14.06 -24.50
C PHE A 135 19.41 -15.23 -24.09
N ASP A 136 19.61 -16.41 -24.70
CA ASP A 136 18.86 -17.63 -24.37
C ASP A 136 18.93 -17.98 -22.86
N LYS A 137 19.99 -17.57 -22.15
CA LYS A 137 20.16 -17.79 -20.70
C LYS A 137 19.21 -16.96 -19.84
N TYR A 138 18.76 -15.81 -20.35
CA TYR A 138 17.95 -14.82 -19.63
C TYR A 138 16.47 -14.84 -20.06
N LYS A 139 16.12 -15.64 -21.08
CA LYS A 139 14.74 -15.76 -21.55
C LYS A 139 13.86 -16.40 -20.49
N ILE A 140 12.86 -15.66 -20.04
CA ILE A 140 11.84 -16.14 -19.09
C ILE A 140 10.68 -16.73 -19.90
N TRP A 141 10.61 -18.05 -19.98
CA TRP A 141 9.55 -18.77 -20.69
C TRP A 141 9.02 -20.00 -19.94
N ARG A 142 9.86 -20.63 -19.10
CA ARG A 142 9.51 -21.79 -18.30
C ARG A 142 8.57 -21.40 -17.16
N GLU A 143 7.69 -22.31 -16.77
CA GLU A 143 6.73 -22.05 -15.69
C GLU A 143 7.44 -21.92 -14.34
N GLU A 144 8.58 -22.59 -14.15
CA GLU A 144 9.39 -22.49 -12.95
C GLU A 144 9.99 -21.09 -12.79
N ASP A 145 10.53 -20.52 -13.88
CA ASP A 145 11.10 -19.16 -13.87
C ASP A 145 10.02 -18.11 -13.57
N LYS A 146 8.84 -18.24 -14.21
CA LYS A 146 7.69 -17.35 -13.97
C LYS A 146 7.23 -17.43 -12.53
N SER A 147 7.11 -18.66 -12.00
CA SER A 147 6.67 -18.90 -10.62
C SER A 147 7.67 -18.34 -9.62
N GLU A 148 8.96 -18.48 -9.87
CA GLU A 148 10.02 -17.94 -9.01
C GLU A 148 9.93 -16.41 -8.89
N ILE A 149 9.78 -15.71 -10.03
CA ILE A 149 9.64 -14.25 -10.07
C ILE A 149 8.37 -13.80 -9.33
N VAL A 150 7.24 -14.50 -9.55
CA VAL A 150 5.97 -14.23 -8.84
C VAL A 150 6.13 -14.41 -7.33
N GLN A 151 6.78 -15.48 -6.89
CA GLN A 151 7.04 -15.71 -5.47
C GLN A 151 7.94 -14.63 -4.87
N MET A 152 8.96 -14.17 -5.60
CA MET A 152 9.80 -13.07 -5.13
C MET A 152 9.02 -11.76 -5.02
N CYS A 153 8.12 -11.47 -5.97
CA CYS A 153 7.22 -10.31 -5.93
C CYS A 153 6.29 -10.35 -4.71
N ILE A 154 5.68 -11.51 -4.43
CA ILE A 154 4.83 -11.72 -3.23
C ILE A 154 5.66 -11.53 -1.96
N LYS A 155 6.85 -12.13 -1.90
CA LYS A 155 7.76 -12.05 -0.75
C LYS A 155 8.17 -10.60 -0.45
N CYS A 156 8.42 -9.79 -1.48
CA CYS A 156 8.76 -8.37 -1.36
C CYS A 156 7.53 -7.45 -1.27
N LYS A 157 6.32 -8.02 -1.40
CA LYS A 157 5.02 -7.37 -1.26
C LYS A 157 4.81 -6.19 -2.19
N MET A 158 5.24 -6.34 -3.44
CA MET A 158 5.21 -5.25 -4.43
C MET A 158 3.78 -4.83 -4.86
N LEU A 159 2.76 -5.65 -4.59
CA LEU A 159 1.38 -5.42 -5.02
C LEU A 159 0.38 -5.50 -3.86
N ALA A 160 -0.61 -4.60 -3.81
CA ALA A 160 -1.66 -4.55 -2.78
C ALA A 160 -2.85 -5.45 -3.16
N VAL A 161 -2.57 -6.67 -3.62
CA VAL A 161 -3.59 -7.66 -3.99
C VAL A 161 -3.35 -8.97 -3.23
N PRO A 162 -4.38 -9.80 -3.00
CA PRO A 162 -4.17 -11.13 -2.45
C PRO A 162 -3.17 -11.94 -3.29
N ASP A 163 -2.28 -12.70 -2.65
CA ASP A 163 -1.19 -13.47 -3.29
C ASP A 163 -1.68 -14.34 -4.46
N ARG A 164 -2.88 -14.93 -4.34
CA ARG A 164 -3.52 -15.73 -5.40
C ARG A 164 -3.78 -14.97 -6.72
N LEU A 165 -3.79 -13.64 -6.67
CA LEU A 165 -4.00 -12.76 -7.81
C LEU A 165 -2.69 -12.15 -8.33
N VAL A 166 -1.54 -12.47 -7.74
CA VAL A 166 -0.23 -12.05 -8.25
C VAL A 166 0.17 -13.01 -9.35
N THR A 167 -0.13 -12.63 -10.59
CA THR A 167 0.22 -13.41 -11.79
C THR A 167 1.50 -12.87 -12.43
N PHE A 168 2.20 -13.70 -13.19
CA PHE A 168 3.41 -13.27 -13.92
C PHE A 168 3.15 -12.05 -14.81
N SER A 169 2.01 -12.00 -15.49
CA SER A 169 1.62 -10.85 -16.32
C SER A 169 1.48 -9.54 -15.52
N ARG A 170 1.00 -9.61 -14.27
CA ARG A 170 0.93 -8.42 -13.40
C ARG A 170 2.32 -7.98 -12.94
N VAL A 171 3.23 -8.92 -12.69
CA VAL A 171 4.62 -8.60 -12.36
C VAL A 171 5.33 -7.93 -13.54
N ILE A 172 5.11 -8.42 -14.77
CA ILE A 172 5.66 -7.78 -15.97
C ILE A 172 5.13 -6.34 -16.12
N LYS A 173 3.83 -6.12 -15.92
CA LYS A 173 3.25 -4.76 -15.95
C LYS A 173 3.83 -3.84 -14.87
N LEU A 174 4.11 -4.36 -13.68
CA LEU A 174 4.79 -3.61 -12.62
C LEU A 174 6.21 -3.21 -13.04
N LEU A 175 6.97 -4.14 -13.62
CA LEU A 175 8.34 -3.90 -14.06
C LEU A 175 8.39 -2.81 -15.15
N GLU A 176 7.56 -2.94 -16.20
CA GLU A 176 7.50 -2.00 -17.32
C GLU A 176 6.85 -0.66 -16.94
N GLY A 177 5.81 -0.68 -16.11
CA GLY A 177 4.97 0.50 -15.86
C GLY A 177 5.37 1.33 -14.64
N CYS A 178 6.12 0.77 -13.68
CA CYS A 178 6.42 1.47 -12.43
C CYS A 178 7.90 1.44 -12.06
N LEU A 179 8.63 0.35 -12.36
CA LEU A 179 10.00 0.17 -11.91
C LEU A 179 11.05 0.56 -12.98
N GLY A 180 10.64 1.08 -14.13
CA GLY A 180 11.59 1.58 -15.15
C GLY A 180 12.35 0.49 -15.91
N TYR A 181 11.81 -0.73 -16.01
CA TYR A 181 12.41 -1.79 -16.82
C TYR A 181 11.91 -1.78 -18.26
N VAL A 182 12.81 -2.07 -19.19
CA VAL A 182 12.44 -2.35 -20.59
C VAL A 182 12.44 -3.87 -20.79
N ILE A 183 11.30 -4.42 -21.22
CA ILE A 183 11.14 -5.86 -21.41
C ILE A 183 10.80 -6.16 -22.87
N ASP A 184 11.64 -6.97 -23.51
CA ASP A 184 11.37 -7.49 -24.85
C ASP A 184 10.54 -8.79 -24.79
N SER A 185 9.77 -9.03 -25.84
CA SER A 185 8.90 -10.20 -25.98
C SER A 185 9.11 -10.87 -27.32
N GLY A 186 9.40 -12.17 -27.31
CA GLY A 186 9.60 -12.92 -28.54
C GLY A 186 9.03 -14.34 -28.45
N ARG A 187 9.26 -15.10 -29.52
CA ARG A 187 8.86 -16.51 -29.62
C ARG A 187 10.07 -17.40 -29.71
N ILE A 188 10.01 -18.56 -29.06
CA ILE A 188 11.01 -19.60 -29.14
C ILE A 188 10.35 -20.95 -29.40
N VAL A 189 11.02 -21.80 -30.17
CA VAL A 189 10.58 -23.18 -30.42
C VAL A 189 11.48 -24.12 -29.62
N ARG A 190 10.87 -24.96 -28.80
CA ARG A 190 11.54 -26.04 -28.06
C ARG A 190 10.66 -27.28 -28.12
N CYS A 191 11.25 -28.45 -28.41
CA CYS A 191 10.52 -29.72 -28.49
C CYS A 191 9.25 -29.66 -29.37
N ASN A 192 9.34 -29.02 -30.55
CA ASN A 192 8.22 -28.76 -31.47
C ASN A 192 7.04 -27.94 -30.90
N GLN A 193 7.19 -27.36 -29.71
CA GLN A 193 6.23 -26.45 -29.09
C GLN A 193 6.74 -25.01 -29.15
N ARG A 194 5.81 -24.07 -29.39
CA ARG A 194 6.08 -22.63 -29.44
C ARG A 194 5.79 -22.02 -28.08
N TYR A 195 6.76 -21.28 -27.55
CA TYR A 195 6.63 -20.54 -26.30
C TYR A 195 6.84 -19.05 -26.55
N THR A 196 6.15 -18.22 -25.77
CA THR A 196 6.44 -16.78 -25.70
C THR A 196 7.39 -16.57 -24.54
N TYR A 197 8.48 -15.83 -24.78
CA TYR A 197 9.43 -15.46 -23.73
C TYR A 197 9.34 -13.96 -23.41
N LYS A 198 9.77 -13.61 -22.21
CA LYS A 198 10.10 -12.24 -21.79
C LYS A 198 11.59 -12.12 -21.53
N LEU A 199 12.17 -10.96 -21.82
CA LEU A 199 13.59 -10.69 -21.63
C LEU A 199 13.77 -9.28 -21.06
N VAL A 200 14.42 -9.14 -19.90
CA VAL A 200 14.66 -7.84 -19.27
C VAL A 200 15.93 -7.23 -19.88
N VAL A 201 15.78 -6.19 -20.70
CA VAL A 201 16.84 -5.66 -21.57
C VAL A 201 17.61 -4.52 -20.91
N SER A 202 16.91 -3.62 -20.22
CA SER A 202 17.52 -2.51 -19.49
C SER A 202 16.71 -2.15 -18.25
N TYR A 203 17.35 -1.39 -17.37
CA TYR A 203 16.77 -0.83 -16.15
C TYR A 203 17.22 0.62 -16.02
N GLU A 204 16.26 1.55 -15.98
CA GLU A 204 16.50 2.98 -15.85
C GLU A 204 15.92 3.47 -14.52
N GLU A 205 16.78 3.64 -13.52
CA GLU A 205 16.35 4.03 -12.17
C GLU A 205 15.62 5.38 -12.14
N GLU A 206 15.98 6.30 -13.05
CA GLU A 206 15.32 7.62 -13.18
C GLU A 206 13.84 7.51 -13.60
N ASN A 207 13.46 6.42 -14.27
CA ASN A 207 12.09 6.14 -14.68
C ASN A 207 11.31 5.33 -13.64
N ASN A 208 11.91 5.05 -12.48
CA ASN A 208 11.24 4.35 -11.39
C ASN A 208 10.26 5.31 -10.71
N THR A 209 8.97 5.15 -11.02
CA THR A 209 7.87 5.91 -10.42
C THR A 209 7.19 5.13 -9.29
N TYR A 210 7.74 4.01 -8.86
CA TYR A 210 7.17 3.18 -7.81
C TYR A 210 7.24 3.91 -6.47
N SER A 211 6.07 4.24 -5.91
CA SER A 211 5.96 4.95 -4.63
C SER A 211 5.55 4.05 -3.47
N GLY A 212 5.70 2.72 -3.60
CA GLY A 212 5.24 1.72 -2.63
C GLY A 212 4.15 0.81 -3.19
N VAL A 213 3.33 0.21 -2.31
CA VAL A 213 2.40 -0.85 -2.69
C VAL A 213 1.33 -0.36 -3.69
N ILE A 214 1.27 -0.96 -4.90
CA ILE A 214 0.32 -0.58 -5.96
C ILE A 214 -1.08 -1.20 -5.75
N ALA A 215 -2.15 -0.39 -5.83
CA ALA A 215 -3.53 -0.81 -5.55
C ALA A 215 -4.35 -1.12 -6.81
N GLY A 216 -4.31 -2.38 -7.26
CA GLY A 216 -5.24 -2.89 -8.27
C GLY A 216 -4.92 -2.52 -9.71
N GLU A 217 -5.72 -3.03 -10.65
CA GLU A 217 -5.43 -2.99 -12.10
C GLU A 217 -5.46 -1.59 -12.75
N ASN A 218 -6.06 -0.60 -12.09
CA ASN A 218 -6.21 0.75 -12.62
C ASN A 218 -5.03 1.68 -12.29
N ASP A 219 -4.15 1.29 -11.37
CA ASP A 219 -3.00 2.10 -10.93
C ASP A 219 -1.73 1.88 -11.79
N PHE A 220 -1.78 0.98 -12.77
CA PHE A 220 -0.73 0.83 -13.80
C PHE A 220 -0.86 1.86 -14.92
N ILE A 221 -1.88 2.73 -14.87
CA ILE A 221 -2.20 3.70 -15.91
C ILE A 221 -1.67 5.05 -15.45
N ASN A 222 -0.41 5.34 -15.78
CA ASN A 222 0.12 6.67 -16.14
C ASN A 222 1.62 6.61 -16.47
N ALA A 223 2.06 5.56 -17.17
CA ALA A 223 3.29 5.62 -17.95
C ALA A 223 2.86 5.89 -19.40
N GLU A 224 2.88 7.14 -19.84
CA GLU A 224 2.88 7.45 -21.26
C GLU A 224 4.09 6.74 -21.85
N ILE A 225 3.85 5.69 -22.64
CA ILE A 225 4.86 5.00 -23.42
C ILE A 225 5.55 6.09 -24.28
N PRO A 226 6.86 6.35 -24.12
CA PRO A 226 7.55 7.24 -25.01
C PRO A 226 7.42 6.69 -26.43
N GLN A 227 6.70 7.40 -27.29
CA GLN A 227 6.60 7.11 -28.71
C GLN A 227 7.97 7.39 -29.37
N GLN A 228 8.94 6.50 -29.17
CA GLN A 228 10.22 6.57 -29.87
C GLN A 228 10.73 5.23 -30.39
N TYR A 229 9.88 4.22 -30.61
CA TYR A 229 10.28 3.06 -31.43
C TYR A 229 9.10 2.53 -32.26
N ALA A 230 8.54 3.40 -33.09
CA ALA A 230 7.71 2.98 -34.22
C ALA A 230 8.25 3.67 -35.46
N ASN A 231 9.34 3.15 -35.99
CA ASN A 231 9.79 3.27 -37.38
C ASN A 231 11.12 2.52 -37.54
N THR A 232 11.08 1.27 -38.00
CA THR A 232 11.90 0.71 -39.10
C THR A 232 11.31 -0.65 -39.48
#